data_AF-M0B1V1-F1
#
_entry.id   AF-M0B1V1-F1
#
_cell.length_a   1.000
_cell.length_b   1.000
_cell.length_c   1.000
_cell.angle_alpha   90.00
_cell.angle_beta   90.00
_cell.angle_gamma   90.00
#
_symmetry.space_group_name_H-M   'P 1'
#
loop_
_entity.id
_entity.type
_entity.pdbx_description
1 polymer ?
#
loop_
_entity_poly.entity_id
_entity_poly.type
_entity_poly.pdbx_seq_one_letter_code
_entity_poly.pdbx_strand_id
1 'polypeptide(L)'
;MFGIAPDGDVRAMVSPPVRVGWLTAVGSAAVFGLTDPAESRAPELRTVAPTGEQRTAIELAVDPADGTPVPVPGTDRVYHVAPDALEAVDIASGTREWRREGYSFRGAPVADAEGIYG
;
A
#
# COMPACT_ATOMS: atom_id res chain seq x y z
N MET A 1 -3.00 -0.19 -14.47
CA MET A 1 -4.14 -0.15 -13.53
C MET A 1 -5.27 0.64 -14.16
N PHE A 2 -6.51 0.26 -13.89
CA PHE A 2 -7.70 0.95 -14.39
C PHE A 2 -8.51 1.48 -13.21
N GLY A 3 -8.94 2.73 -13.30
CA GLY A 3 -9.99 3.27 -12.43
C GLY A 3 -11.34 2.95 -13.06
N ILE A 4 -12.13 2.11 -12.40
CA ILE A 4 -13.44 1.68 -12.89
C ILE A 4 -14.52 2.30 -12.01
N ALA A 5 -15.53 2.89 -12.64
CA ALA A 5 -16.66 3.47 -11.95
C ALA A 5 -17.72 2.41 -11.56
N PRO A 6 -18.68 2.74 -10.68
CA PRO A 6 -19.70 1.79 -10.24
C PRO A 6 -20.58 1.25 -11.38
N ASP A 7 -20.67 1.98 -12.49
CA ASP A 7 -21.36 1.61 -13.73
C ASP A 7 -20.54 0.68 -14.64
N GLY A 8 -19.28 0.41 -14.29
CA GLY A 8 -18.35 -0.42 -15.07
C GLY A 8 -17.49 0.36 -16.06
N ASP A 9 -17.66 1.68 -16.17
CA ASP A 9 -16.90 2.49 -17.12
C ASP A 9 -15.46 2.72 -16.65
N VAL A 10 -14.51 2.62 -17.58
CA VAL A 10 -13.10 2.95 -17.33
C VAL A 10 -12.96 4.47 -17.34
N ARG A 11 -12.66 5.05 -16.18
CA ARG A 11 -12.43 6.49 -16.01
C ARG A 11 -10.96 6.87 -16.10
N ALA A 12 -10.06 5.94 -15.85
CA ALA A 12 -8.63 6.18 -15.87
C ALA A 12 -7.83 4.94 -16.25
N MET A 13 -6.69 5.15 -16.89
CA MET A 13 -5.67 4.15 -17.11
C MET A 13 -4.32 4.72 -16.63
N VAL A 14 -3.68 4.02 -15.69
CA VAL A 14 -2.40 4.42 -15.10
C VAL A 14 -1.39 3.30 -15.24
N SER A 15 -0.23 3.63 -15.80
CA SER A 15 0.92 2.73 -15.87
C SER A 15 1.92 3.11 -14.76
N PRO A 16 2.24 2.18 -13.83
CA PRO A 16 3.32 2.38 -12.89
C PRO A 16 4.65 2.68 -13.60
N PRO A 17 5.49 3.56 -13.04
CA PRO A 17 6.79 3.89 -13.64
C PRO A 17 7.82 2.75 -13.50
N VAL A 18 7.62 1.86 -12.53
CA VAL A 18 8.48 0.70 -12.23
C VAL A 18 7.63 -0.51 -11.85
N ARG A 19 8.26 -1.61 -11.42
CA ARG A 19 7.55 -2.83 -11.04
C ARG A 19 6.70 -2.59 -9.79
N VAL A 20 5.53 -3.21 -9.76
CA VAL A 20 4.63 -3.23 -8.60
C VAL A 20 4.88 -4.51 -7.82
N GLY A 21 5.29 -4.39 -6.55
CA GLY A 21 5.46 -5.55 -5.66
C GLY A 21 4.11 -6.11 -5.21
N TRP A 22 3.19 -5.22 -4.84
CA TRP A 22 1.81 -5.57 -4.52
C TRP A 22 0.85 -4.43 -4.85
N LEU A 23 -0.43 -4.77 -4.98
CA LEU A 23 -1.54 -3.85 -5.22
C LEU A 23 -2.70 -4.24 -4.32
N THR A 24 -3.30 -3.26 -3.64
CA THR A 24 -4.52 -3.43 -2.85
C THR A 24 -5.44 -2.21 -3.02
N ALA A 25 -6.66 -2.31 -2.47
CA ALA A 25 -7.60 -1.19 -2.41
C ALA A 25 -7.76 -0.72 -0.96
N VAL A 26 -7.73 0.59 -0.75
CA VAL A 26 -8.03 1.24 0.53
C VAL A 26 -9.09 2.30 0.24
N GLY A 27 -10.29 2.12 0.80
CA GLY A 27 -11.45 2.93 0.41
C GLY A 27 -11.69 2.84 -1.10
N SER A 28 -11.67 3.98 -1.78
CA SER A 28 -11.81 4.08 -3.25
C SER A 28 -10.47 4.18 -3.99
N ALA A 29 -9.35 4.26 -3.28
CA ALA A 29 -8.04 4.40 -3.89
C ALA A 29 -7.40 3.03 -4.14
N ALA A 30 -6.74 2.91 -5.29
CA ALA A 30 -5.76 1.85 -5.50
C ALA A 30 -4.46 2.25 -4.80
N VAL A 31 -3.91 1.33 -4.01
CA VAL A 31 -2.66 1.52 -3.27
C VAL A 31 -1.67 0.44 -3.71
N PHE A 32 -0.47 0.84 -4.13
CA PHE A 32 0.53 -0.09 -4.61
C PHE A 32 1.91 0.27 -4.10
N GLY A 33 2.65 -0.77 -3.72
CA GLY A 33 4.07 -0.68 -3.42
C GLY A 33 4.88 -0.83 -4.70
N LEU A 34 5.76 0.13 -4.95
CA LEU A 34 6.72 0.11 -6.04
C LEU A 34 8.03 -0.52 -5.56
N THR A 35 8.47 -1.53 -6.30
CA THR A 35 9.79 -2.16 -6.16
C THR A 35 10.63 -1.72 -7.35
N ASP A 36 11.79 -1.13 -7.07
CA ASP A 36 12.75 -0.79 -8.11
C ASP A 36 13.87 -1.84 -8.10
N PRO A 37 14.08 -2.59 -9.19
CA PRO A 37 15.23 -3.49 -9.27
C PRO A 37 16.57 -2.76 -9.27
N ALA A 38 16.61 -1.45 -9.49
CA ALA A 38 17.80 -0.63 -9.33
C ALA A 38 17.86 -0.06 -7.90
N GLU A 39 18.98 -0.31 -7.21
CA GLU A 39 19.25 0.11 -5.81
C GLU A 39 19.23 1.65 -5.59
N SER A 40 18.94 2.45 -6.60
CA SER A 40 18.99 3.91 -6.54
C SER A 40 17.70 4.57 -6.05
N ARG A 41 16.63 3.81 -5.83
CA ARG A 41 15.34 4.34 -5.37
C ARG A 41 14.86 3.62 -4.14
N ALA A 42 14.50 4.40 -3.12
CA ALA A 42 13.89 3.83 -1.92
C ALA A 42 12.54 3.20 -2.27
N PRO A 43 12.18 2.06 -1.65
CA PRO A 43 10.87 1.47 -1.85
C PRO A 43 9.79 2.47 -1.43
N GLU A 44 8.76 2.62 -2.25
CA GLU A 44 7.71 3.61 -2.02
C GLU A 44 6.32 3.04 -2.27
N LEU A 45 5.37 3.52 -1.49
CA LEU A 45 3.95 3.30 -1.68
C LEU A 45 3.36 4.50 -2.43
N ARG A 46 2.51 4.23 -3.41
CA ARG A 46 1.73 5.24 -4.13
C ARG A 46 0.25 4.94 -4.08
N THR A 47 -0.53 5.99 -4.22
CA THR A 47 -1.98 5.87 -4.38
C THR A 47 -2.44 6.48 -5.69
N VAL A 48 -3.46 5.85 -6.26
CA VAL A 48 -4.17 6.29 -7.46
C VAL A 48 -5.65 6.40 -7.11
N ALA A 49 -6.20 7.60 -7.26
CA ALA A 49 -7.63 7.83 -7.16
C ALA A 49 -8.37 7.19 -8.35
N PRO A 50 -9.68 6.94 -8.27
CA PRO A 50 -10.49 6.44 -9.40
C PRO A 50 -10.41 7.31 -10.66
N THR A 51 -10.09 8.61 -10.50
CA THR A 51 -9.87 9.58 -11.58
C THR A 51 -8.52 9.44 -12.28
N GLY A 52 -7.62 8.58 -11.76
CA GLY A 52 -6.26 8.42 -12.24
C GLY A 52 -5.25 9.39 -11.60
N GLU A 53 -5.71 10.31 -10.75
CA GLU A 53 -4.84 11.20 -10.00
C GLU A 53 -3.92 10.39 -9.07
N GLN A 54 -2.61 10.64 -9.18
CA GLN A 54 -1.60 10.00 -8.35
C GLN A 54 -1.18 10.93 -7.22
N ARG A 55 -1.07 10.40 -5.99
CA ARG A 55 -0.51 11.15 -4.85
C ARG A 55 0.93 10.76 -4.56
N THR A 56 1.56 11.61 -3.74
CA THR A 56 2.98 11.58 -3.33
C THR A 56 3.41 10.21 -2.80
N ALA A 57 4.67 9.86 -3.11
CA ALA A 57 5.34 8.65 -2.68
C ALA A 57 5.57 8.61 -1.16
N ILE A 58 5.13 7.55 -0.51
CA ILE A 58 5.39 7.27 0.90
C ILE A 58 6.53 6.27 0.97
N GLU A 59 7.68 6.65 1.51
CA GLU A 59 8.82 5.74 1.65
C GLU A 59 8.49 4.60 2.63
N LEU A 60 8.76 3.37 2.20
CA LEU A 60 8.64 2.16 3.01
C LEU A 60 10.03 1.79 3.54
N ALA A 61 10.11 1.12 4.70
CA ALA A 61 11.40 0.65 5.20
C ALA A 61 11.85 -0.66 4.55
N VAL A 62 10.92 -1.43 3.99
CA VAL A 62 11.18 -2.72 3.33
C VAL A 62 10.59 -2.72 1.93
N ASP A 63 11.22 -3.47 1.03
CA ASP A 63 10.73 -3.64 -0.35
C ASP A 63 9.31 -4.23 -0.34
N PRO A 64 8.34 -3.60 -1.03
CA PRO A 64 7.03 -4.16 -1.30
C PRO A 64 7.03 -5.62 -1.75
N ALA A 65 8.00 -6.04 -2.56
CA ALA A 65 8.07 -7.42 -3.05
C ALA A 65 8.24 -8.45 -1.92
N ASP A 66 8.80 -8.03 -0.78
CA ASP A 66 9.03 -8.86 0.40
C ASP A 66 7.91 -8.71 1.44
N GLY A 67 6.94 -7.82 1.21
CA GLY A 67 5.88 -7.52 2.16
C GLY A 67 4.48 -7.78 1.63
N THR A 68 3.52 -7.82 2.56
CA THR A 68 2.10 -7.97 2.27
C THR A 68 1.34 -6.72 2.73
N PRO A 69 0.52 -6.11 1.87
CA PRO A 69 -0.36 -5.03 2.28
C PRO A 69 -1.60 -5.60 2.97
N VAL A 70 -1.95 -5.06 4.14
CA VAL A 70 -3.16 -5.40 4.88
C VAL A 70 -4.01 -4.14 5.00
N PRO A 71 -5.02 -3.95 4.13
CA PRO A 71 -5.90 -2.80 4.21
C PRO A 71 -6.78 -2.87 5.45
N VAL A 72 -7.04 -1.72 6.08
CA VAL A 72 -7.90 -1.63 7.26
C VAL A 72 -9.30 -1.19 6.84
N PRO A 73 -10.34 -2.04 6.95
CA PRO A 73 -11.69 -1.72 6.49
C PRO A 73 -12.24 -0.46 7.15
N GLY A 74 -12.86 0.41 6.35
CA GLY A 74 -13.52 1.63 6.84
C GLY A 74 -12.57 2.77 7.23
N THR A 75 -11.27 2.65 6.94
CA THR A 75 -10.26 3.68 7.23
C THR A 75 -9.36 3.92 6.01
N ASP A 76 -8.57 5.00 6.06
CA ASP A 76 -7.51 5.29 5.09
C ASP A 76 -6.15 4.69 5.52
N ARG A 77 -6.15 3.58 6.28
CA ARG A 77 -4.93 2.93 6.76
C ARG A 77 -4.62 1.65 5.98
N VAL A 78 -3.34 1.43 5.74
CA VAL A 78 -2.80 0.13 5.32
C VAL A 78 -1.61 -0.25 6.20
N TYR A 79 -1.52 -1.52 6.58
CA TYR A 79 -0.31 -2.07 7.15
C TYR A 79 0.56 -2.68 6.05
N HIS A 80 1.86 -2.43 6.11
CA HIS A 80 2.85 -3.16 5.34
C HIS A 80 3.55 -4.16 6.26
N VAL A 81 3.33 -5.45 6.01
CA VAL A 81 3.87 -6.55 6.82
C VAL A 81 5.00 -7.22 6.05
N ALA A 82 6.22 -7.08 6.55
CA ALA A 82 7.43 -7.69 5.99
C ALA A 82 8.10 -8.62 7.04
N PRO A 83 9.07 -9.49 6.66
CA PRO A 83 9.62 -10.52 7.53
C PRO A 83 10.08 -10.04 8.91
N ASP A 84 10.64 -8.82 9.00
CA ASP A 84 11.16 -8.23 10.24
C ASP A 84 10.61 -6.83 10.53
N ALA A 85 9.56 -6.40 9.83
CA ALA A 85 9.00 -5.06 9.99
C ALA A 85 7.48 -5.05 9.81
N LEU A 86 6.82 -4.28 10.67
CA LEU A 86 5.43 -3.91 10.55
C LEU A 86 5.34 -2.39 10.51
N GLU A 87 4.78 -1.84 9.45
CA GLU A 87 4.62 -0.40 9.25
C GLU A 87 3.14 -0.06 9.08
N ALA A 88 2.67 0.98 9.75
CA ALA A 88 1.34 1.55 9.55
C ALA A 88 1.45 2.82 8.71
N VAL A 89 0.66 2.88 7.65
CA VAL A 89 0.68 4.00 6.71
C VAL A 89 -0.71 4.60 6.62
N ASP A 90 -0.81 5.91 6.87
CA ASP A 90 -2.00 6.70 6.60
C ASP A 90 -1.95 7.19 5.15
N ILE A 91 -2.92 6.72 4.37
CA ILE A 91 -3.05 6.97 2.94
C ILE A 91 -3.55 8.39 2.66
N ALA A 92 -4.37 8.94 3.55
CA ALA A 92 -4.96 10.25 3.38
C ALA A 92 -3.91 11.36 3.50
N SER A 93 -3.06 11.29 4.53
CA SER A 93 -1.96 12.22 4.79
C SER A 93 -0.71 11.89 3.99
N GLY A 94 -0.56 10.65 3.52
CA GLY A 94 0.64 10.20 2.84
C GLY A 94 1.82 9.99 3.79
N THR A 95 1.58 9.60 5.05
CA THR A 95 2.63 9.47 6.06
C THR A 95 2.66 8.09 6.69
N ARG A 96 3.87 7.59 6.96
CA ARG A 96 4.06 6.48 7.89
C ARG A 96 3.75 6.94 9.31
N GLU A 97 2.72 6.37 9.92
CA GLU A 97 2.32 6.70 11.29
C GLU A 97 3.31 6.12 12.30
N TRP A 98 3.67 4.84 12.12
CA TRP A 98 4.63 4.16 12.99
C TRP A 98 5.25 2.93 12.31
N ARG A 99 6.35 2.45 12.91
CA ARG A 99 7.04 1.22 12.55
C ARG A 99 7.37 0.41 13.79
N ARG A 100 7.29 -0.92 13.68
CA ARG A 100 7.79 -1.88 14.66
C ARG A 100 8.71 -2.88 13.97
N GLU A 101 9.86 -3.11 14.56
CA GLU A 101 10.83 -4.12 14.11
C GLU A 101 10.67 -5.43 14.88
N GLY A 102 11.17 -6.53 14.31
CA GLY A 102 11.16 -7.84 14.95
C GLY A 102 9.75 -8.40 15.18
N TYR A 103 8.77 -7.92 14.40
CA TYR A 103 7.39 -8.35 14.49
C TYR A 103 7.09 -9.33 13.37
N SER A 104 6.55 -10.50 13.72
CA SER A 104 6.13 -11.52 12.76
C SER A 104 4.79 -12.12 13.16
N PHE A 105 4.03 -12.56 12.16
CA PHE A 105 2.76 -13.27 12.36
C PHE A 105 2.96 -14.75 12.03
N ARG A 106 2.20 -15.62 12.68
CA ARG A 106 2.25 -17.07 12.38
C ARG A 106 1.40 -17.42 11.16
N GLY A 107 0.43 -16.59 10.83
CA GLY A 107 -0.43 -16.73 9.66
C GLY A 107 -0.58 -15.42 8.89
N ALA A 108 -1.51 -15.40 7.92
CA ALA A 108 -1.87 -14.20 7.20
C ALA A 108 -2.59 -13.23 8.17
N PRO A 109 -2.03 -12.04 8.42
CA PRO A 109 -2.64 -11.11 9.35
C PRO A 109 -3.91 -10.47 8.78
N VAL A 110 -4.80 -10.10 9.69
CA VAL A 110 -6.02 -9.32 9.42
C VAL A 110 -5.99 -8.04 10.23
N ALA A 111 -6.70 -7.02 9.78
CA ALA A 111 -6.73 -5.75 10.48
C ALA A 111 -8.13 -5.13 10.53
N ASP A 112 -8.37 -4.35 11.57
CA ASP A 112 -9.53 -3.49 11.76
C ASP A 112 -9.09 -2.13 12.33
N ALA A 113 -10.04 -1.29 12.74
CA ALA A 113 -9.76 0.04 13.25
C ALA A 113 -8.91 0.05 14.54
N GLU A 114 -8.94 -1.04 15.31
CA GLU A 114 -8.22 -1.18 16.58
C GLU A 114 -6.79 -1.72 16.39
N GLY A 115 -6.54 -2.46 15.30
CA GLY A 115 -5.18 -2.87 14.96
C GLY A 115 -5.10 -4.03 13.98
N ILE A 116 -3.97 -4.74 14.07
CA ILE A 116 -3.62 -5.87 13.23
C ILE A 116 -3.37 -7.12 14.10
N TYR A 117 -3.81 -8.27 13.62
CA TYR A 117 -3.90 -9.54 14.36
C TYR A 117 -3.45 -10.71 13.48
N GLY A 118 -2.77 -11.71 14.06
CA GLY A 118 -2.37 -12.95 13.36
C GLY A 118 -1.38 -13.80 14.14
#